data_AF-A0A0B4GG95-F1
#
_entry.id   AF-A0A0B4GG95-F1
#
_cell.length_a   1.000
_cell.length_b   1.000
_cell.length_c   1.000
_cell.angle_alpha   90.00
_cell.angle_beta   90.00
_cell.angle_gamma   90.00
#
_symmetry.space_group_name_H-M   'P 1'
#
loop_
_entity.id
_entity.type
_entity.pdbx_description
1 polymer ?
#
loop_
_entity_poly.entity_id
_entity_poly.type
_entity_poly.pdbx_seq_one_letter_code
_entity_poly.pdbx_strand_id
1 'polypeptide(L)'
;MRFLNETDHYLYGISARFEDTESIRRASTLLFTAICTVSALQEHQGEALFQLCSLELRRLVSDFVFASAATVDDFQGLCIASFWLSDMSWSVSGLAIRRAFEFQLGHSFQIVVGDKSVQEGLATKIRFTSQQDALACLRVWYLFFICDHHLSIIYARPSTFGMQATVSDWERYLNAVPESSTDVRIAGQIELLLLLDKVTQLLGPNFNTRMPSIFKPQLESFDQQLDQWVATWNARYDSYAEIGDFARKALTLHYLFSKLFLYSHVFRGLSSNRTQDAMPTEFFNMATSAVTSARSVIDLVTQDDIMKTALVAIPHYYHTFVAYACSFLLKVHTEYHNHLGLECEQAFRAIHQVIILCQSSECASHHLVRWMGAGLQKLAINCRATSLQQCVQDAHQLEQNYTLEPARSADGFCQRPGHNAEDDDSMSHKTDDKWDLSTETARSFSGIYQQLDPNMDQLMNSNADYANHASTQEMGTVEFQQDWSTIIPAFGSEYMGFGNR
;
A
#
# COMPACT_ATOMS: atom_id res chain seq x y z
N MET A 1 -21.19 -16.88 9.93
CA MET A 1 -20.31 -15.77 10.39
C MET A 1 -20.08 -14.85 9.20
N ARG A 2 -20.22 -13.53 9.34
CA ARG A 2 -20.08 -12.58 8.21
C ARG A 2 -18.79 -12.80 7.42
N PHE A 3 -17.69 -13.11 8.10
CA PHE A 3 -16.41 -13.37 7.46
C PHE A 3 -16.47 -14.49 6.41
N LEU A 4 -16.99 -15.67 6.77
CA LEU A 4 -17.06 -16.82 5.86
C LEU A 4 -18.02 -16.59 4.69
N ASN A 5 -19.09 -15.84 4.91
CA ASN A 5 -20.13 -15.64 3.92
C ASN A 5 -19.85 -14.46 2.98
N GLU A 6 -18.99 -13.53 3.37
CA GLU A 6 -18.74 -12.29 2.64
C GLU A 6 -17.24 -11.97 2.59
N THR A 7 -16.61 -11.73 3.74
CA THR A 7 -15.24 -11.18 3.82
C THR A 7 -14.20 -12.04 3.10
N ASP A 8 -14.29 -13.37 3.24
CA ASP A 8 -13.34 -14.33 2.62
C ASP A 8 -13.36 -14.25 1.09
N HIS A 9 -14.48 -13.90 0.47
CA HIS A 9 -14.56 -13.77 -0.99
C HIS A 9 -13.77 -12.56 -1.53
N TYR A 10 -13.52 -11.54 -0.70
CA TYR A 10 -12.57 -10.48 -1.00
C TYR A 10 -11.11 -11.00 -0.97
N LEU A 11 -10.80 -12.06 -0.19
CA LEU A 11 -9.55 -12.85 -0.24
C LEU A 11 -9.64 -14.11 -1.12
N TYR A 12 -10.39 -14.05 -2.23
CA TYR A 12 -10.47 -15.17 -3.18
C TYR A 12 -11.15 -16.45 -2.64
N GLY A 13 -11.78 -16.43 -1.46
CA GLY A 13 -12.56 -17.56 -0.94
C GLY A 13 -11.70 -18.71 -0.40
N ILE A 14 -10.57 -18.44 0.24
CA ILE A 14 -9.61 -19.48 0.66
C ILE A 14 -10.06 -20.28 1.89
N SER A 15 -11.06 -19.81 2.61
CA SER A 15 -11.62 -20.43 3.82
C SER A 15 -12.96 -21.13 3.56
N ALA A 16 -13.40 -21.24 2.30
CA ALA A 16 -14.66 -21.86 1.89
C ALA A 16 -14.84 -23.34 2.30
N ARG A 17 -13.77 -24.03 2.76
CA ARG A 17 -13.85 -25.40 3.28
C ARG A 17 -14.47 -25.51 4.68
N PHE A 18 -14.58 -24.40 5.40
CA PHE A 18 -15.08 -24.38 6.77
C PHE A 18 -16.56 -24.02 6.80
N GLU A 19 -17.37 -24.85 7.44
CA GLU A 19 -18.82 -24.62 7.56
C GLU A 19 -19.16 -23.68 8.71
N ASP A 20 -18.41 -23.76 9.81
CA ASP A 20 -18.69 -23.03 11.04
C ASP A 20 -17.42 -22.60 11.80
N THR A 21 -17.60 -21.72 12.78
CA THR A 21 -16.52 -21.20 13.62
C THR A 21 -15.80 -22.27 14.43
N GLU A 22 -16.51 -23.34 14.80
CA GLU A 22 -15.97 -24.42 15.62
C GLU A 22 -15.05 -25.32 14.80
N SER A 23 -15.34 -25.52 13.51
CA SER A 23 -14.49 -26.21 12.55
C SER A 23 -13.17 -25.46 12.33
N ILE A 24 -13.22 -24.12 12.21
CA ILE A 24 -12.02 -23.28 12.11
C ILE A 24 -11.18 -23.38 13.38
N ARG A 25 -11.82 -23.21 14.54
CA ARG A 25 -11.14 -23.24 15.85
C ARG A 25 -10.42 -24.57 16.08
N ARG A 26 -11.03 -25.69 15.66
CA ARG A 26 -10.42 -27.02 15.73
C ARG A 26 -9.26 -27.22 14.75
N ALA A 27 -9.30 -26.55 13.60
CA ALA A 27 -8.25 -26.64 12.59
C ALA A 27 -7.03 -25.80 12.97
N SER A 28 -7.23 -24.53 13.38
CA SER A 28 -6.15 -23.67 13.85
C SER A 28 -6.69 -22.54 14.75
N THR A 29 -6.13 -22.45 15.96
CA THR A 29 -6.36 -21.32 16.87
C THR A 29 -5.87 -20.00 16.26
N LEU A 30 -4.76 -20.03 15.50
CA LEU A 30 -4.21 -18.85 14.84
C LEU A 30 -5.17 -18.35 13.75
N LEU A 31 -5.65 -19.25 12.89
CA LEU A 31 -6.64 -18.92 11.86
C LEU A 31 -7.92 -18.33 12.47
N PHE A 32 -8.47 -19.00 13.48
CA PHE A 32 -9.68 -18.56 14.15
C PHE A 32 -9.50 -17.16 14.74
N THR A 33 -8.39 -16.92 15.45
CA THR A 33 -8.10 -15.62 16.08
C THR A 33 -7.90 -14.52 15.03
N ALA A 34 -7.24 -14.82 13.91
CA ALA A 34 -7.09 -13.87 12.80
C ALA A 34 -8.45 -13.47 12.21
N ILE A 35 -9.32 -14.46 11.95
CA ILE A 35 -10.68 -14.24 11.45
C ILE A 35 -11.51 -13.39 12.43
N CYS A 36 -11.46 -13.70 13.73
CA CYS A 36 -12.14 -12.90 14.75
C CYS A 36 -11.61 -11.47 14.82
N THR A 37 -10.28 -11.29 14.74
CA THR A 37 -9.64 -9.96 14.75
C THR A 37 -10.11 -9.12 13.58
N VAL A 38 -10.08 -9.67 12.36
CA VAL A 38 -10.53 -8.96 11.16
C VAL A 38 -12.04 -8.68 11.20
N SER A 39 -12.85 -9.64 11.67
CA SER A 39 -14.30 -9.44 11.79
C SER A 39 -14.63 -8.32 12.77
N ALA A 40 -13.96 -8.27 13.93
CA ALA A 40 -14.13 -7.21 14.91
C ALA A 40 -13.65 -5.84 14.37
N LEU A 41 -12.59 -5.82 13.57
CA LEU A 41 -12.11 -4.59 12.91
C LEU A 41 -13.14 -4.01 11.93
N GLN A 42 -13.92 -4.88 11.28
CA GLN A 42 -14.94 -4.53 10.29
C GLN A 42 -16.30 -4.18 10.89
N GLU A 43 -16.52 -4.47 12.17
CA GLU A 43 -17.79 -4.24 12.85
C GLU A 43 -17.81 -2.85 13.51
N HIS A 44 -18.93 -2.15 13.37
CA HIS A 44 -19.16 -0.91 14.09
C HIS A 44 -19.29 -1.22 15.60
N GLN A 45 -18.59 -0.48 16.46
CA GLN A 45 -18.46 -0.77 17.90
C GLN A 45 -17.66 -2.05 18.24
N GLY A 46 -16.85 -2.55 17.30
CA GLY A 46 -16.01 -3.73 17.49
C GLY A 46 -14.72 -3.50 18.30
N GLU A 47 -14.48 -2.31 18.85
CA GLU A 47 -13.17 -1.91 19.42
C GLU A 47 -12.69 -2.83 20.54
N ALA A 48 -13.56 -3.14 21.50
CA ALA A 48 -13.20 -3.99 22.64
C ALA A 48 -12.81 -5.40 22.19
N LEU A 49 -13.56 -5.98 21.25
CA LEU A 49 -13.28 -7.31 20.72
C LEU A 49 -12.02 -7.29 19.84
N PHE A 50 -11.85 -6.25 19.02
CA PHE A 50 -10.66 -6.07 18.20
C PHE A 50 -9.39 -6.03 19.05
N GLN A 51 -9.39 -5.26 20.14
CA GLN A 51 -8.24 -5.16 21.04
C GLN A 51 -7.90 -6.51 21.68
N LEU A 52 -8.90 -7.24 22.19
CA LEU A 52 -8.71 -8.56 22.77
C LEU A 52 -8.17 -9.57 21.75
N CYS A 53 -8.79 -9.66 20.58
CA CYS A 53 -8.36 -10.58 19.53
C CYS A 53 -7.01 -10.20 18.94
N SER A 54 -6.70 -8.91 18.76
CA SER A 54 -5.41 -8.43 18.27
C SER A 54 -4.28 -8.77 19.24
N LEU A 55 -4.51 -8.62 20.55
CA LEU A 55 -3.53 -9.00 21.57
C LEU A 55 -3.23 -10.51 21.52
N GLU A 56 -4.28 -11.34 21.49
CA GLU A 56 -4.12 -12.80 21.39
C GLU A 56 -3.47 -13.22 20.07
N LEU A 57 -3.82 -12.56 18.96
CA LEU A 57 -3.21 -12.83 17.66
C LEU A 57 -1.71 -12.54 17.69
N ARG A 58 -1.28 -11.40 18.25
CA ARG A 58 0.17 -11.09 18.40
C ARG A 58 0.88 -12.14 19.24
N ARG A 59 0.26 -12.61 20.32
CA ARG A 59 0.80 -13.68 21.16
C ARG A 59 0.99 -14.97 20.34
N LEU A 60 -0.03 -15.40 19.59
CA LEU A 60 0.03 -16.59 18.74
C LEU A 60 1.05 -16.45 17.60
N VAL A 61 1.17 -15.27 16.99
CA VAL A 61 2.19 -14.98 15.97
C VAL A 61 3.59 -15.07 16.57
N SER A 62 3.80 -14.57 17.79
CA SER A 62 5.07 -14.69 18.51
C SER A 62 5.42 -16.16 18.78
N ASP A 63 4.47 -16.95 19.26
CA ASP A 63 4.66 -18.39 19.48
C ASP A 63 4.98 -19.14 18.18
N PHE A 64 4.37 -18.72 17.06
CA PHE A 64 4.56 -19.33 15.75
C PHE A 64 5.99 -19.21 15.20
N VAL A 65 6.74 -18.16 15.61
CA VAL A 65 8.10 -17.88 15.13
C VAL A 65 9.01 -19.10 15.24
N PHE A 66 8.93 -19.83 16.36
CA PHE A 66 9.79 -20.98 16.65
C PHE A 66 9.04 -22.32 16.65
N ALA A 67 7.79 -22.35 16.18
CA ALA A 67 6.99 -23.56 16.18
C ALA A 67 7.66 -24.69 15.39
N SER A 68 7.78 -25.89 15.99
CA SER A 68 8.38 -27.04 15.30
C SER A 68 7.44 -27.67 14.27
N ALA A 69 6.13 -27.45 14.41
CA ALA A 69 5.09 -27.91 13.52
C ALA A 69 4.11 -26.77 13.20
N ALA A 70 3.55 -26.79 12.00
CA ALA A 70 2.56 -25.84 11.51
C ALA A 70 1.66 -26.53 10.49
N THR A 71 0.40 -26.12 10.45
CA THR A 71 -0.60 -26.56 9.48
C THR A 71 -0.76 -25.52 8.37
N VAL A 72 -1.39 -25.90 7.25
CA VAL A 72 -1.77 -24.93 6.20
C VAL A 72 -2.73 -23.88 6.77
N ASP A 73 -3.59 -24.26 7.72
CA ASP A 73 -4.53 -23.37 8.40
C ASP A 73 -3.83 -22.27 9.19
N ASP A 74 -2.72 -22.58 9.87
CA ASP A 74 -1.90 -21.57 10.55
C ASP A 74 -1.35 -20.54 9.56
N PHE A 75 -0.86 -20.99 8.40
CA PHE A 75 -0.42 -20.09 7.33
C PHE A 75 -1.57 -19.29 6.73
N GLN A 76 -2.77 -19.85 6.61
CA GLN A 76 -3.97 -19.09 6.21
C GLN A 76 -4.28 -17.97 7.20
N GLY A 77 -4.17 -18.23 8.51
CA GLY A 77 -4.36 -17.20 9.53
C GLY A 77 -3.36 -16.06 9.41
N LEU A 78 -2.09 -16.39 9.15
CA LEU A 78 -1.04 -15.41 8.88
C LEU A 78 -1.29 -14.62 7.57
N CYS A 79 -1.82 -15.27 6.53
CA CYS A 79 -2.27 -14.57 5.33
C CYS A 79 -3.37 -13.56 5.67
N ILE A 80 -4.44 -13.97 6.36
CA ILE A 80 -5.55 -13.06 6.71
C ILE A 80 -5.04 -11.86 7.53
N ALA A 81 -4.19 -12.11 8.53
CA ALA A 81 -3.55 -11.04 9.29
C ALA A 81 -2.73 -10.10 8.38
N SER A 82 -1.96 -10.64 7.44
CA SER A 82 -1.15 -9.86 6.51
C SER A 82 -1.99 -9.00 5.55
N PHE A 83 -3.15 -9.49 5.10
CA PHE A 83 -3.97 -8.76 4.13
C PHE A 83 -4.87 -7.68 4.77
N TRP A 84 -5.28 -7.81 6.04
CA TRP A 84 -6.20 -6.84 6.67
C TRP A 84 -5.59 -5.96 7.76
N LEU A 85 -4.61 -6.46 8.53
CA LEU A 85 -4.10 -5.75 9.71
C LEU A 85 -2.90 -4.88 9.31
N SER A 86 -3.18 -3.65 8.86
CA SER A 86 -2.17 -2.75 8.28
C SER A 86 -0.98 -2.44 9.20
N ASP A 87 -1.17 -2.46 10.52
CA ASP A 87 -0.16 -2.15 11.52
C ASP A 87 0.86 -3.28 11.74
N MET A 88 0.51 -4.52 11.42
CA MET A 88 1.40 -5.68 11.51
C MET A 88 1.62 -6.40 10.19
N SER A 89 0.95 -5.96 9.12
CA SER A 89 0.91 -6.61 7.81
C SER A 89 2.29 -6.96 7.28
N TRP A 90 3.21 -5.99 7.27
CA TRP A 90 4.57 -6.22 6.79
C TRP A 90 5.32 -7.25 7.63
N SER A 91 5.38 -7.04 8.95
CA SER A 91 6.11 -7.91 9.87
C SER A 91 5.59 -9.35 9.82
N VAL A 92 4.27 -9.52 9.82
CA VAL A 92 3.61 -10.83 9.73
C VAL A 92 3.85 -11.47 8.37
N SER A 93 3.72 -10.73 7.27
CA SER A 93 3.98 -11.25 5.91
C SER A 93 5.41 -11.74 5.76
N GLY A 94 6.40 -10.95 6.19
CA GLY A 94 7.82 -11.33 6.14
C GLY A 94 8.13 -12.57 6.99
N LEU A 95 7.56 -12.67 8.20
CA LEU A 95 7.65 -13.88 9.03
C LEU A 95 7.01 -15.07 8.32
N ALA A 96 5.78 -14.92 7.86
CA ALA A 96 5.00 -16.00 7.26
C ALA A 96 5.68 -16.55 5.99
N ILE A 97 6.27 -15.69 5.16
CA ILE A 97 7.05 -16.07 3.99
C ILE A 97 8.27 -16.88 4.39
N ARG A 98 9.08 -16.39 5.34
CA ARG A 98 10.26 -17.11 5.82
C ARG A 98 9.88 -18.50 6.32
N ARG A 99 8.82 -18.57 7.13
CA ARG A 99 8.30 -19.83 7.66
C ARG A 99 7.73 -20.72 6.56
N ALA A 100 7.10 -20.15 5.53
CA ALA A 100 6.59 -20.88 4.39
C ALA A 100 7.72 -21.55 3.58
N PHE A 101 8.87 -20.88 3.43
CA PHE A 101 10.09 -21.49 2.88
C PHE A 101 10.62 -22.62 3.78
N GLU A 102 10.71 -22.39 5.09
CA GLU A 102 11.19 -23.41 6.05
C GLU A 102 10.31 -24.66 6.12
N PHE A 103 9.00 -24.51 5.87
CA PHE A 103 8.02 -25.60 5.77
C PHE A 103 7.82 -26.12 4.34
N GLN A 104 8.50 -25.52 3.37
CA GLN A 104 8.51 -25.90 1.95
C GLN A 104 7.12 -25.88 1.31
N LEU A 105 6.29 -24.86 1.61
CA LEU A 105 4.93 -24.75 1.06
C LEU A 105 4.92 -24.76 -0.48
N GLY A 106 5.92 -24.14 -1.13
CA GLY A 106 6.05 -24.10 -2.59
C GLY A 106 6.13 -25.47 -3.26
N HIS A 107 6.48 -26.55 -2.54
CA HIS A 107 6.46 -27.91 -3.06
C HIS A 107 5.05 -28.39 -3.45
N SER A 108 4.01 -27.79 -2.89
CA SER A 108 2.62 -28.01 -3.30
C SER A 108 2.40 -27.80 -4.81
N PHE A 109 3.18 -26.92 -5.45
CA PHE A 109 3.13 -26.69 -6.89
C PHE A 109 3.35 -27.98 -7.69
N GLN A 110 4.41 -28.73 -7.39
CA GLN A 110 4.78 -29.96 -8.11
C GLN A 110 3.70 -31.05 -7.97
N ILE A 111 3.06 -31.11 -6.80
CA ILE A 111 1.96 -32.03 -6.54
C ILE A 111 0.73 -31.64 -7.37
N VAL A 112 0.38 -30.35 -7.39
CA VAL A 112 -0.79 -29.84 -8.12
C VAL A 112 -0.63 -30.00 -9.63
N VAL A 113 0.55 -29.69 -10.20
CA VAL A 113 0.81 -29.83 -11.64
C VAL A 113 1.05 -31.27 -12.10
N GLY A 114 1.08 -32.24 -11.16
CA GLY A 114 1.17 -33.67 -11.46
C GLY A 114 2.56 -34.13 -11.92
N ASP A 115 3.64 -33.46 -11.48
CA ASP A 115 5.00 -33.91 -11.80
C ASP A 115 5.39 -35.14 -10.97
N LYS A 116 5.08 -36.32 -11.52
CA LYS A 116 5.27 -37.63 -10.87
C LYS A 116 6.73 -37.94 -10.54
N SER A 117 7.69 -37.28 -11.19
CA SER A 117 9.12 -37.51 -10.95
C SER A 117 9.60 -37.04 -9.57
N VAL A 118 8.82 -36.16 -8.91
CA VAL A 118 9.20 -35.53 -7.63
C VAL A 118 8.42 -36.09 -6.43
N GLN A 119 7.36 -36.86 -6.67
CA GLN A 119 6.49 -37.39 -5.60
C GLN A 119 7.17 -38.46 -4.72
N GLU A 120 8.19 -39.17 -5.23
CA GLU A 120 8.81 -40.31 -4.53
C GLU A 120 9.90 -39.94 -3.50
N GLY A 121 10.15 -38.66 -3.23
CA GLY A 121 11.21 -38.24 -2.29
C GLY A 121 10.96 -36.96 -1.50
N LEU A 122 9.77 -36.36 -1.62
CA LEU A 122 9.51 -35.02 -1.09
C LEU A 122 9.05 -35.08 0.38
N ALA A 123 10.01 -35.03 1.31
CA ALA A 123 9.73 -34.89 2.73
C ALA A 123 9.35 -33.43 3.08
N THR A 124 8.16 -32.99 2.71
CA THR A 124 7.62 -31.70 3.16
C THR A 124 7.28 -31.76 4.64
N LYS A 125 7.54 -30.68 5.39
CA LYS A 125 7.15 -30.61 6.81
C LYS A 125 5.63 -30.54 6.99
N ILE A 126 4.92 -30.03 5.98
CA ILE A 126 3.46 -30.12 5.89
C ILE A 126 3.08 -31.45 5.26
N ARG A 127 2.18 -32.19 5.90
CA ARG A 127 1.59 -33.41 5.33
C ARG A 127 0.37 -33.05 4.50
N PHE A 128 0.36 -33.46 3.24
CA PHE A 128 -0.82 -33.38 2.37
C PHE A 128 -1.54 -34.72 2.37
N THR A 129 -2.85 -34.71 2.68
CA THR A 129 -3.65 -35.95 2.68
C THR A 129 -4.42 -36.15 1.37
N SER A 130 -4.58 -35.08 0.59
CA SER A 130 -5.25 -35.07 -0.70
C SER A 130 -4.62 -34.07 -1.67
N GLN A 131 -4.95 -34.18 -2.95
CA GLN A 131 -4.61 -33.16 -3.96
C GLN A 131 -5.27 -31.81 -3.64
N GLN A 132 -6.44 -31.83 -3.00
CA GLN A 132 -7.14 -30.62 -2.55
C GLN A 132 -6.38 -29.88 -1.45
N ASP A 133 -5.73 -30.61 -0.53
CA ASP A 133 -4.89 -29.99 0.50
C ASP A 133 -3.65 -29.34 -0.11
N ALA A 134 -3.04 -30.00 -1.10
CA ALA A 134 -1.93 -29.43 -1.85
C ALA A 134 -2.36 -28.16 -2.61
N LEU A 135 -3.55 -28.16 -3.23
CA LEU A 135 -4.10 -26.99 -3.89
C LEU A 135 -4.36 -25.84 -2.90
N ALA A 136 -4.95 -26.12 -1.73
CA ALA A 136 -5.16 -25.11 -0.70
C ALA A 136 -3.83 -24.50 -0.21
N CYS A 137 -2.80 -25.33 -0.03
CA CYS A 137 -1.45 -24.89 0.31
C CYS A 137 -0.82 -24.01 -0.79
N LEU A 138 -0.98 -24.40 -2.05
CA LEU A 138 -0.45 -23.64 -3.19
C LEU A 138 -1.12 -22.27 -3.32
N ARG A 139 -2.44 -22.19 -3.08
CA ARG A 139 -3.16 -20.90 -3.04
C ARG A 139 -2.60 -20.00 -1.94
N VAL A 140 -2.36 -20.52 -0.74
CA VAL A 140 -1.72 -19.78 0.36
C VAL A 140 -0.32 -19.30 -0.02
N TRP A 141 0.48 -20.17 -0.65
CA TRP A 141 1.80 -19.82 -1.17
C TRP A 141 1.75 -18.64 -2.15
N TYR A 142 0.80 -18.65 -3.10
CA TYR A 142 0.60 -17.53 -4.02
C TYR A 142 0.04 -16.28 -3.36
N LEU A 143 -0.78 -16.40 -2.32
CA LEU A 143 -1.23 -15.24 -1.57
C LEU A 143 -0.10 -14.54 -0.81
N PHE A 144 0.90 -15.28 -0.34
CA PHE A 144 2.11 -14.65 0.20
C PHE A 144 2.88 -13.88 -0.87
N PHE A 145 3.02 -14.43 -2.08
CA PHE A 145 3.61 -13.70 -3.20
C PHE A 145 2.82 -12.41 -3.51
N ILE A 146 1.50 -12.52 -3.63
CA ILE A 146 0.60 -11.40 -3.95
C ILE A 146 0.69 -10.31 -2.88
N CYS A 147 0.57 -10.70 -1.61
CA CYS A 147 0.63 -9.76 -0.48
C CYS A 147 1.97 -9.02 -0.48
N ASP A 148 3.09 -9.76 -0.51
CA ASP A 148 4.41 -9.16 -0.39
C ASP A 148 4.75 -8.25 -1.56
N HIS A 149 4.35 -8.60 -2.79
CA HIS A 149 4.61 -7.74 -3.94
C HIS A 149 3.76 -6.46 -3.93
N HIS A 150 2.49 -6.53 -3.50
CA HIS A 150 1.70 -5.32 -3.26
C HIS A 150 2.36 -4.43 -2.19
N LEU A 151 2.76 -5.01 -1.04
CA LEU A 151 3.47 -4.27 0.01
C LEU A 151 4.83 -3.72 -0.46
N SER A 152 5.55 -4.44 -1.31
CA SER A 152 6.83 -4.02 -1.87
C SER A 152 6.70 -2.82 -2.79
N ILE A 153 5.65 -2.78 -3.62
CA ILE A 153 5.35 -1.61 -4.46
C ILE A 153 4.96 -0.44 -3.57
N ILE A 154 4.05 -0.66 -2.61
CA ILE A 154 3.48 0.37 -1.74
C ILE A 154 4.52 1.00 -0.82
N TYR A 155 5.38 0.18 -0.22
CA TYR A 155 6.46 0.64 0.65
C TYR A 155 7.78 0.85 -0.09
N ALA A 156 7.78 0.68 -1.42
CA ALA A 156 8.92 0.82 -2.32
C ALA A 156 10.18 0.14 -1.78
N ARG A 157 10.03 -1.14 -1.44
CA ARG A 157 11.07 -2.01 -0.91
C ARG A 157 11.20 -3.28 -1.76
N PRO A 158 12.36 -3.94 -1.74
CA PRO A 158 12.50 -5.26 -2.34
C PRO A 158 11.51 -6.27 -1.74
N SER A 159 11.02 -7.18 -2.59
CA SER A 159 10.20 -8.32 -2.16
C SER A 159 11.01 -9.24 -1.24
N THR A 160 10.38 -9.68 -0.15
CA THR A 160 10.89 -10.74 0.73
C THR A 160 10.65 -12.13 0.16
N PHE A 161 9.59 -12.29 -0.64
CA PHE A 161 9.32 -13.53 -1.36
C PHE A 161 10.33 -13.79 -2.50
N GLY A 162 10.70 -12.72 -3.21
CA GLY A 162 11.59 -12.76 -4.37
C GLY A 162 10.95 -13.44 -5.58
N MET A 163 11.78 -13.84 -6.56
CA MET A 163 11.31 -14.52 -7.76
C MET A 163 11.51 -16.03 -7.63
N GLN A 164 10.42 -16.80 -7.73
CA GLN A 164 10.43 -18.27 -7.59
C GLN A 164 9.90 -18.92 -8.87
N ALA A 165 10.48 -20.06 -9.25
CA ALA A 165 10.03 -20.80 -10.45
C ALA A 165 8.53 -21.17 -10.38
N THR A 166 8.01 -21.44 -9.18
CA THR A 166 6.59 -21.74 -8.94
C THR A 166 5.66 -20.59 -9.30
N VAL A 167 6.15 -19.35 -9.28
CA VAL A 167 5.40 -18.14 -9.66
C VAL A 167 5.60 -17.83 -11.14
N SER A 168 6.82 -17.96 -11.66
CA SER A 168 7.08 -17.77 -13.09
C SER A 168 6.29 -18.74 -13.97
N ASP A 169 6.07 -19.96 -13.49
CA ASP A 169 5.31 -21.02 -14.19
C ASP A 169 3.81 -21.04 -13.79
N TRP A 170 3.22 -19.91 -13.41
CA TRP A 170 1.82 -19.82 -12.95
C TRP A 170 0.81 -20.37 -13.98
N GLU A 171 1.11 -20.29 -15.28
CA GLU A 171 0.26 -20.86 -16.34
C GLU A 171 0.10 -22.37 -16.19
N ARG A 172 1.16 -23.08 -15.79
CA ARG A 172 1.11 -24.54 -15.56
C ARG A 172 0.20 -24.86 -14.39
N TYR A 173 0.21 -24.04 -13.34
CA TYR A 173 -0.73 -24.15 -12.24
C TYR A 173 -2.17 -23.98 -12.73
N LEU A 174 -2.47 -22.91 -13.48
CA LEU A 174 -3.83 -22.64 -13.94
C LEU A 174 -4.36 -23.72 -14.89
N ASN A 175 -3.49 -24.31 -15.72
CA ASN A 175 -3.84 -25.41 -16.63
C ASN A 175 -4.02 -26.75 -15.91
N ALA A 176 -3.44 -26.92 -14.71
CA ALA A 176 -3.49 -28.18 -13.97
C ALA A 176 -4.73 -28.31 -13.07
N VAL A 177 -5.44 -27.21 -12.82
CA VAL A 177 -6.64 -27.18 -11.96
C VAL A 177 -7.90 -26.97 -12.80
N PRO A 178 -9.07 -27.50 -12.37
CA PRO A 178 -10.34 -27.08 -12.96
C PRO A 178 -10.46 -25.56 -12.84
N GLU A 179 -10.86 -24.89 -13.93
CA GLU A 179 -10.97 -23.43 -13.93
C GLU A 179 -12.02 -23.01 -12.89
N SER A 180 -11.52 -22.46 -11.78
CA SER A 180 -12.32 -21.90 -10.71
C SER A 180 -12.09 -20.39 -10.64
N SER A 181 -13.13 -19.65 -10.26
CA SER A 181 -13.02 -18.19 -10.21
C SER A 181 -11.95 -17.72 -9.20
N THR A 182 -11.64 -18.51 -8.16
CA THR A 182 -10.51 -18.28 -7.24
C THR A 182 -9.17 -18.36 -7.96
N ASP A 183 -8.91 -19.47 -8.67
CA ASP A 183 -7.62 -19.72 -9.32
C ASP A 183 -7.37 -18.75 -10.48
N VAL A 184 -8.42 -18.40 -11.24
CA VAL A 184 -8.39 -17.37 -12.29
C VAL A 184 -7.99 -16.02 -11.70
N ARG A 185 -8.57 -15.63 -10.56
CA ARG A 185 -8.23 -14.36 -9.91
C ARG A 185 -6.80 -14.34 -9.38
N ILE A 186 -6.34 -15.43 -8.74
CA ILE A 186 -4.97 -15.56 -8.25
C ILE A 186 -3.97 -15.49 -9.41
N ALA A 187 -4.20 -16.24 -10.49
CA ALA A 187 -3.33 -16.24 -11.65
C ALA A 187 -3.21 -14.85 -12.31
N GLY A 188 -4.33 -14.14 -12.47
CA GLY A 188 -4.30 -12.77 -13.00
C GLY A 188 -3.54 -11.79 -12.13
N GLN A 189 -3.60 -11.94 -10.81
CA GLN A 189 -2.80 -11.13 -9.88
C GLN A 189 -1.31 -11.47 -9.96
N ILE A 190 -0.96 -12.76 -10.09
CA ILE A 190 0.44 -13.16 -10.28
C ILE A 190 1.02 -12.51 -11.54
N GLU A 191 0.32 -12.62 -12.67
CA GLU A 191 0.78 -12.05 -13.93
C GLU A 191 0.98 -10.52 -13.82
N LEU A 192 0.03 -9.81 -13.22
CA LEU A 192 0.13 -8.36 -13.01
C LEU A 192 1.37 -7.99 -12.18
N LEU A 193 1.56 -8.68 -11.06
CA LEU A 193 2.65 -8.35 -10.13
C LEU A 193 4.02 -8.69 -10.72
N LEU A 194 4.12 -9.75 -11.52
CA LEU A 194 5.32 -10.04 -12.33
C LEU A 194 5.59 -8.93 -13.36
N LEU A 195 4.55 -8.33 -13.95
CA LEU A 195 4.70 -7.20 -14.86
C LEU A 195 5.18 -5.93 -14.13
N LEU A 196 4.60 -5.61 -12.96
CA LEU A 196 4.99 -4.45 -12.16
C LEU A 196 6.40 -4.59 -11.54
N ASP A 197 6.82 -5.81 -11.23
CA ASP A 197 8.19 -6.08 -10.79
C ASP A 197 9.21 -5.74 -11.89
N LYS A 198 8.92 -6.08 -13.16
CA LYS A 198 9.76 -5.66 -14.31
C LYS A 198 9.86 -4.14 -14.45
N VAL A 199 8.76 -3.41 -14.21
CA VAL A 199 8.76 -1.94 -14.20
C VAL A 199 9.70 -1.41 -13.11
N THR A 200 9.60 -1.96 -11.90
CA THR A 200 10.43 -1.57 -10.76
C THR A 200 11.92 -1.86 -11.00
N GLN A 201 12.23 -3.03 -11.56
CA GLN A 201 13.59 -3.43 -11.93
C GLN A 201 14.20 -2.51 -13.00
N LEU A 202 13.40 -2.10 -14.01
CA LEU A 202 13.88 -1.21 -15.07
C LEU A 202 14.19 0.20 -14.54
N LEU A 203 13.28 0.76 -13.75
CA LEU A 203 13.32 2.17 -13.36
C LEU A 203 14.12 2.41 -12.09
N GLY A 204 14.36 1.35 -11.31
CA GLY A 204 15.14 1.37 -10.09
C GLY A 204 14.54 2.25 -8.97
N PRO A 205 15.23 2.32 -7.82
CA PRO A 205 14.74 3.05 -6.64
C PRO A 205 15.14 4.53 -6.64
N ASN A 206 15.84 5.05 -7.67
CA ASN A 206 16.29 6.43 -7.62
C ASN A 206 15.19 7.39 -8.05
N PHE A 207 14.71 8.19 -7.10
CA PHE A 207 13.62 9.15 -7.25
C PHE A 207 14.08 10.56 -7.63
N ASN A 208 15.34 10.87 -7.34
CA ASN A 208 15.91 12.20 -7.52
C ASN A 208 16.44 12.40 -8.94
N THR A 209 16.61 11.33 -9.69
CA THR A 209 17.09 11.39 -11.07
C THR A 209 15.93 11.58 -12.02
N ARG A 210 16.11 12.58 -12.90
CA ARG A 210 15.28 12.84 -14.08
C ARG A 210 15.03 11.56 -14.86
N MET A 211 13.77 11.30 -15.19
CA MET A 211 13.42 10.18 -16.07
C MET A 211 14.05 10.37 -17.46
N PRO A 212 14.96 9.48 -17.88
CA PRO A 212 15.55 9.58 -19.22
C PRO A 212 14.52 9.30 -20.33
N SER A 213 14.51 10.16 -21.34
CA SER A 213 13.71 10.04 -22.57
C SER A 213 13.79 8.67 -23.25
N ILE A 214 14.96 8.02 -23.14
CA ILE A 214 15.23 6.71 -23.72
C ILE A 214 14.32 5.60 -23.17
N PHE A 215 13.70 5.78 -21.99
CA PHE A 215 12.77 4.80 -21.43
C PHE A 215 11.35 4.91 -21.96
N LYS A 216 11.02 5.95 -22.74
CA LYS A 216 9.68 6.14 -23.30
C LYS A 216 9.15 4.89 -24.02
N PRO A 217 9.88 4.25 -24.96
CA PRO A 217 9.38 3.05 -25.64
C PRO A 217 9.09 1.89 -24.69
N GLN A 218 9.87 1.75 -23.61
CA GLN A 218 9.67 0.71 -22.58
C GLN A 218 8.41 1.02 -21.77
N LEU A 219 8.16 2.28 -21.40
CA LEU A 219 6.93 2.68 -20.72
C LEU A 219 5.69 2.44 -21.60
N GLU A 220 5.76 2.75 -22.90
CA GLU A 220 4.67 2.46 -23.86
C GLU A 220 4.44 0.94 -24.02
N SER A 221 5.51 0.15 -24.02
CA SER A 221 5.42 -1.31 -24.05
C SER A 221 4.78 -1.89 -22.79
N PHE A 222 5.09 -1.35 -21.61
CA PHE A 222 4.42 -1.76 -20.37
C PHE A 222 2.94 -1.38 -20.35
N ASP A 223 2.58 -0.21 -20.88
CA ASP A 223 1.18 0.21 -20.99
C ASP A 223 0.36 -0.73 -21.89
N GLN A 224 0.92 -1.13 -23.03
CA GLN A 224 0.28 -2.11 -23.92
C GLN A 224 0.10 -3.47 -23.24
N GLN A 225 1.08 -3.90 -22.44
CA GLN A 225 0.96 -5.14 -21.66
C GLN A 225 -0.13 -5.04 -20.58
N LEU A 226 -0.29 -3.88 -19.93
CA LEU A 226 -1.38 -3.64 -18.99
C LEU A 226 -2.76 -3.65 -19.67
N ASP A 227 -2.87 -3.07 -20.86
CA ASP A 227 -4.10 -3.09 -21.68
C ASP A 227 -4.48 -4.51 -22.10
N GLN A 228 -3.49 -5.30 -22.53
CA GLN A 228 -3.71 -6.70 -22.87
C GLN A 228 -4.10 -7.51 -21.63
N TRP A 229 -3.42 -7.29 -20.50
CA TRP A 229 -3.72 -7.96 -19.25
C TRP A 229 -5.17 -7.73 -18.82
N VAL A 230 -5.62 -6.46 -18.75
CA VAL A 230 -6.99 -6.17 -18.31
C VAL A 230 -8.02 -6.74 -19.28
N ALA A 231 -7.76 -6.70 -20.60
CA ALA A 231 -8.66 -7.30 -21.59
C ALA A 231 -8.79 -8.82 -21.43
N THR A 232 -7.66 -9.52 -21.26
CA THR A 232 -7.62 -10.97 -21.07
C THR A 232 -8.37 -11.39 -19.80
N TRP A 233 -8.08 -10.75 -18.67
CA TRP A 233 -8.63 -11.18 -17.38
C TRP A 233 -10.06 -10.71 -17.15
N ASN A 234 -10.46 -9.55 -17.67
CA ASN A 234 -11.83 -9.08 -17.56
C ASN A 234 -12.81 -10.04 -18.25
N ALA A 235 -12.40 -10.67 -19.35
CA ALA A 235 -13.20 -11.67 -20.06
C ALA A 235 -13.35 -13.00 -19.27
N ARG A 236 -12.46 -13.28 -18.31
CA ARG A 236 -12.45 -14.52 -17.51
C ARG A 236 -13.01 -14.35 -16.10
N TYR A 237 -13.17 -13.10 -15.65
CA TYR A 237 -13.67 -12.83 -14.31
C TYR A 237 -15.19 -12.92 -14.32
N ASP A 238 -15.72 -13.76 -13.43
CA ASP A 238 -17.16 -13.94 -13.22
C ASP A 238 -17.68 -13.13 -12.02
N SER A 239 -18.99 -12.84 -12.03
CA SER A 239 -19.70 -12.33 -10.86
C SER A 239 -19.84 -13.43 -9.82
N TYR A 240 -19.76 -13.07 -8.55
CA TYR A 240 -20.00 -13.96 -7.41
C TYR A 240 -21.38 -13.71 -6.81
N ALA A 241 -21.93 -14.71 -6.12
CA ALA A 241 -23.21 -14.57 -5.45
C ALA A 241 -23.11 -13.63 -4.23
N GLU A 242 -21.98 -13.69 -3.51
CA GLU A 242 -21.78 -13.03 -2.22
C GLU A 242 -21.28 -11.59 -2.37
N ILE A 243 -20.41 -11.33 -3.35
CA ILE A 243 -19.74 -10.03 -3.57
C ILE A 243 -20.09 -9.39 -4.91
N GLY A 244 -21.05 -9.95 -5.67
CA GLY A 244 -21.48 -9.44 -6.96
C GLY A 244 -20.33 -9.29 -7.97
N ASP A 245 -20.31 -8.16 -8.67
CA ASP A 245 -19.28 -7.80 -9.65
C ASP A 245 -17.99 -7.24 -9.04
N PHE A 246 -17.80 -7.34 -7.71
CA PHE A 246 -16.62 -6.81 -7.04
C PHE A 246 -15.32 -7.27 -7.69
N ALA A 247 -15.21 -8.54 -8.10
CA ALA A 247 -13.99 -9.06 -8.71
C ALA A 247 -13.57 -8.26 -9.96
N ARG A 248 -14.52 -7.87 -10.82
CA ARG A 248 -14.26 -7.04 -12.01
C ARG A 248 -13.92 -5.60 -11.65
N LYS A 249 -14.58 -5.05 -10.62
CA LYS A 249 -14.27 -3.70 -10.10
C LYS A 249 -12.87 -3.66 -9.49
N ALA A 250 -12.49 -4.68 -8.73
CA ALA A 250 -11.15 -4.85 -8.20
C ALA A 250 -10.12 -5.01 -9.32
N LEU A 251 -10.40 -5.79 -10.37
CA LEU A 251 -9.52 -5.89 -11.55
C LEU A 251 -9.31 -4.50 -12.20
N THR A 252 -10.38 -3.75 -12.38
CA THR A 252 -10.33 -2.37 -12.91
C THR A 252 -9.48 -1.46 -12.02
N LEU A 253 -9.67 -1.55 -10.70
CA LEU A 253 -8.90 -0.76 -9.73
C LEU A 253 -7.40 -1.08 -9.79
N HIS A 254 -7.02 -2.35 -9.92
CA HIS A 254 -5.63 -2.74 -10.12
C HIS A 254 -5.06 -2.17 -11.42
N TYR A 255 -5.78 -2.29 -12.53
CA TYR A 255 -5.37 -1.73 -13.82
C TYR A 255 -5.11 -0.22 -13.74
N LEU A 256 -6.05 0.53 -13.14
CA LEU A 256 -5.92 1.98 -12.96
C LEU A 256 -4.74 2.33 -12.05
N PHE A 257 -4.56 1.60 -10.94
CA PHE A 257 -3.40 1.80 -10.07
C PHE A 257 -2.09 1.47 -10.78
N SER A 258 -2.03 0.42 -11.59
CA SER A 258 -0.84 0.05 -12.36
C SER A 258 -0.46 1.09 -13.40
N LYS A 259 -1.43 1.69 -14.11
CA LYS A 259 -1.16 2.82 -15.01
C LYS A 259 -0.66 4.04 -14.26
N LEU A 260 -1.30 4.37 -13.13
CA LEU A 260 -0.85 5.44 -12.26
C LEU A 260 0.59 5.19 -11.77
N PHE A 261 0.90 3.99 -11.29
CA PHE A 261 2.23 3.60 -10.82
C PHE A 261 3.28 3.70 -11.93
N LEU A 262 2.99 3.17 -13.12
CA LEU A 262 3.88 3.21 -14.27
C LEU A 262 4.22 4.66 -14.68
N TYR A 263 3.19 5.50 -14.81
CA TYR A 263 3.35 6.83 -15.35
C TYR A 263 3.70 7.90 -14.32
N SER A 264 3.48 7.68 -13.02
CA SER A 264 3.94 8.63 -11.99
C SER A 264 5.45 8.83 -12.00
N HIS A 265 6.20 7.87 -12.56
CA HIS A 265 7.65 7.95 -12.67
C HIS A 265 8.18 9.04 -13.61
N VAL A 266 7.37 9.57 -14.53
CA VAL A 266 7.80 10.69 -15.39
C VAL A 266 7.98 12.00 -14.60
N PHE A 267 7.45 12.07 -13.38
CA PHE A 267 7.63 13.19 -12.46
C PHE A 267 8.93 13.09 -11.63
N ARG A 268 9.69 11.98 -11.71
CA ARG A 268 10.94 11.83 -10.94
C ARG A 268 11.96 12.91 -11.30
N GLY A 269 12.58 13.48 -10.27
CA GLY A 269 13.52 14.59 -10.37
C GLY A 269 12.92 15.88 -10.97
N LEU A 270 11.58 16.03 -11.03
CA LEU A 270 10.91 17.23 -11.56
C LEU A 270 10.83 18.34 -10.54
N SER A 271 11.43 19.48 -10.89
CA SER A 271 11.23 20.74 -10.18
C SER A 271 9.82 21.26 -10.45
N SER A 272 9.22 21.88 -9.44
CA SER A 272 7.94 22.59 -9.55
C SER A 272 8.02 23.83 -10.46
N ASN A 273 9.23 24.35 -10.70
CA ASN A 273 9.43 25.53 -11.54
C ASN A 273 9.59 25.17 -13.03
N ARG A 274 8.47 25.22 -13.75
CA ARG A 274 8.40 24.99 -15.20
C ARG A 274 9.38 25.85 -16.01
N THR A 275 9.66 27.08 -15.59
CA THR A 275 10.50 28.00 -16.38
C THR A 275 11.97 27.59 -16.39
N GLN A 276 12.43 26.98 -15.29
CA GLN A 276 13.81 26.53 -15.14
C GLN A 276 13.99 25.07 -15.58
N ASP A 277 12.94 24.26 -15.51
CA ASP A 277 13.05 22.81 -15.65
C ASP A 277 11.74 22.21 -16.19
N ALA A 278 11.47 22.48 -17.47
CA ALA A 278 10.24 22.05 -18.13
C ALA A 278 10.19 20.52 -18.31
N MET A 279 8.97 19.96 -18.21
CA MET A 279 8.74 18.54 -18.50
C MET A 279 8.99 18.27 -19.99
N PRO A 280 9.72 17.20 -20.35
CA PRO A 280 9.86 16.75 -21.74
C PRO A 280 8.48 16.50 -22.38
N THR A 281 8.26 17.04 -23.58
CA THR A 281 6.97 16.96 -24.29
C THR A 281 6.53 15.52 -24.56
N GLU A 282 7.50 14.63 -24.75
CA GLU A 282 7.30 13.20 -24.92
C GLU A 282 6.64 12.49 -23.73
N PHE A 283 6.73 13.05 -22.53
CA PHE A 283 6.11 12.52 -21.30
C PHE A 283 4.79 13.19 -20.95
N PHE A 284 4.35 14.22 -21.67
CA PHE A 284 3.13 14.96 -21.36
C PHE A 284 1.88 14.06 -21.37
N ASN A 285 1.77 13.19 -22.38
CA ASN A 285 0.66 12.24 -22.48
C ASN A 285 0.68 11.22 -21.32
N MET A 286 1.87 10.76 -20.92
CA MET A 286 2.05 9.84 -19.80
C MET A 286 1.66 10.51 -18.47
N ALA A 287 2.13 11.74 -18.24
CA ALA A 287 1.78 12.53 -17.07
C ALA A 287 0.26 12.78 -16.98
N THR A 288 -0.37 13.10 -18.11
CA THR A 288 -1.83 13.26 -18.20
C THR A 288 -2.57 11.95 -17.92
N SER A 289 -2.04 10.82 -18.42
CA SER A 289 -2.57 9.48 -18.15
C SER A 289 -2.47 9.10 -16.67
N ALA A 290 -1.38 9.48 -15.98
CA ALA A 290 -1.25 9.29 -14.54
C ALA A 290 -2.33 10.06 -13.76
N VAL A 291 -2.54 11.34 -14.08
CA VAL A 291 -3.60 12.18 -13.47
C VAL A 291 -4.98 11.57 -13.72
N THR A 292 -5.26 11.15 -14.95
CA THR A 292 -6.54 10.53 -15.33
C THR A 292 -6.76 9.21 -14.59
N SER A 293 -5.71 8.39 -14.45
CA SER A 293 -5.76 7.12 -13.74
C SER A 293 -6.04 7.33 -12.25
N ALA A 294 -5.33 8.26 -11.59
CA ALA A 294 -5.57 8.61 -10.19
C ALA A 294 -6.99 9.14 -9.97
N ARG A 295 -7.49 9.98 -10.88
CA ARG A 295 -8.87 10.48 -10.82
C ARG A 295 -9.88 9.32 -10.93
N SER A 296 -9.64 8.41 -11.86
CA SER A 296 -10.50 7.24 -12.09
C SER A 296 -10.51 6.29 -10.90
N VAL A 297 -9.39 6.13 -10.18
CA VAL A 297 -9.34 5.38 -8.91
C VAL A 297 -10.28 5.99 -7.88
N ILE A 298 -10.23 7.32 -7.69
CA ILE A 298 -11.10 8.04 -6.75
C ILE A 298 -12.57 7.91 -7.18
N ASP A 299 -12.87 8.14 -8.44
CA ASP A 299 -14.24 8.09 -8.96
C ASP A 299 -14.80 6.67 -8.84
N LEU A 300 -14.03 5.63 -9.15
CA LEU A 300 -14.45 4.24 -8.98
C LEU A 300 -14.82 3.93 -7.52
N VAL A 301 -14.02 4.36 -6.54
CA VAL A 301 -14.28 4.05 -5.13
C VAL A 301 -15.40 4.90 -4.53
N THR A 302 -15.61 6.13 -5.03
CA THR A 302 -16.60 7.06 -4.47
C THR A 302 -17.96 7.03 -5.17
N GLN A 303 -18.02 6.58 -6.42
CA GLN A 303 -19.26 6.60 -7.21
C GLN A 303 -19.88 5.21 -7.36
N ASP A 304 -19.09 4.14 -7.40
CA ASP A 304 -19.59 2.77 -7.57
C ASP A 304 -20.11 2.19 -6.24
N ASP A 305 -21.37 1.73 -6.23
CA ASP A 305 -22.01 1.22 -5.01
C ASP A 305 -21.35 -0.06 -4.48
N ILE A 306 -20.91 -0.96 -5.37
CA ILE A 306 -20.25 -2.21 -4.98
C ILE A 306 -18.92 -1.89 -4.28
N MET A 307 -18.14 -0.96 -4.83
CA MET A 307 -16.87 -0.53 -4.22
C MET A 307 -17.07 0.19 -2.88
N LYS A 308 -18.09 1.04 -2.76
CA LYS A 308 -18.42 1.70 -1.49
C LYS A 308 -18.80 0.70 -0.41
N THR A 309 -19.67 -0.26 -0.72
CA THR A 309 -20.09 -1.30 0.23
C THR A 309 -18.92 -2.22 0.62
N ALA A 310 -18.04 -2.52 -0.34
CA ALA A 310 -16.87 -3.36 -0.10
C ALA A 310 -15.77 -2.67 0.72
N LEU A 311 -15.78 -1.34 0.84
CA LEU A 311 -14.64 -0.56 1.36
C LEU A 311 -14.15 -1.04 2.73
N VAL A 312 -15.02 -1.41 3.67
CA VAL A 312 -14.57 -1.91 4.99
C VAL A 312 -14.08 -3.36 4.91
N ALA A 313 -14.55 -4.14 3.94
CA ALA A 313 -14.30 -5.57 3.87
C ALA A 313 -13.04 -5.96 3.07
N ILE A 314 -12.54 -5.08 2.20
CA ILE A 314 -11.38 -5.37 1.34
C ILE A 314 -10.03 -5.39 2.08
N PRO A 315 -9.02 -6.09 1.54
CA PRO A 315 -7.65 -5.98 2.01
C PRO A 315 -7.10 -4.54 2.08
N HIS A 316 -6.23 -4.27 3.05
CA HIS A 316 -5.76 -2.93 3.33
C HIS A 316 -4.92 -2.32 2.19
N TYR A 317 -4.27 -3.12 1.34
CA TYR A 317 -3.47 -2.60 0.22
C TYR A 317 -4.34 -1.81 -0.79
N TYR A 318 -5.64 -2.12 -0.91
CA TYR A 318 -6.56 -1.33 -1.73
C TYR A 318 -6.77 0.08 -1.17
N HIS A 319 -6.79 0.24 0.16
CA HIS A 319 -6.83 1.57 0.78
C HIS A 319 -5.58 2.36 0.42
N THR A 320 -4.43 1.69 0.37
CA THR A 320 -3.20 2.34 -0.05
C THR A 320 -3.25 2.78 -1.51
N PHE A 321 -3.88 2.04 -2.43
CA PHE A 321 -4.09 2.52 -3.81
C PHE A 321 -4.89 3.84 -3.85
N VAL A 322 -5.95 3.93 -3.05
CA VAL A 322 -6.79 5.13 -2.94
C VAL A 322 -6.01 6.28 -2.31
N ALA A 323 -5.29 6.03 -1.21
CA ALA A 323 -4.46 7.01 -0.54
C ALA A 323 -3.35 7.54 -1.46
N TYR A 324 -2.74 6.64 -2.26
CA TYR A 324 -1.73 7.00 -3.24
C TYR A 324 -2.31 7.89 -4.34
N ALA A 325 -3.44 7.51 -4.93
CA ALA A 325 -4.12 8.32 -5.94
C ALA A 325 -4.47 9.72 -5.42
N CYS A 326 -4.98 9.82 -4.20
CA CYS A 326 -5.29 11.11 -3.56
C CYS A 326 -4.03 11.95 -3.32
N SER A 327 -2.99 11.35 -2.75
CA SER A 327 -1.73 12.05 -2.45
C SER A 327 -1.01 12.50 -3.72
N PHE A 328 -1.02 11.66 -4.76
CA PHE A 328 -0.51 11.98 -6.08
C PHE A 328 -1.23 13.19 -6.68
N LEU A 329 -2.57 13.21 -6.67
CA LEU A 329 -3.33 14.35 -7.19
C LEU A 329 -3.09 15.63 -6.39
N LEU A 330 -3.06 15.56 -5.05
CA LEU A 330 -2.71 16.72 -4.21
C LEU A 330 -1.36 17.29 -4.62
N LYS A 331 -0.35 16.42 -4.76
CA LYS A 331 1.00 16.85 -5.10
C LYS A 331 1.07 17.43 -6.51
N VAL A 332 0.53 16.74 -7.51
CA VAL A 332 0.57 17.20 -8.91
C VAL A 332 -0.18 18.52 -9.09
N HIS A 333 -1.32 18.71 -8.45
CA HIS A 333 -2.04 19.97 -8.51
C HIS A 333 -1.41 21.07 -7.65
N THR A 334 -0.61 20.75 -6.64
CA THR A 334 0.10 21.78 -5.85
C THR A 334 1.40 22.19 -6.54
N GLU A 335 2.23 21.23 -6.93
CA GLU A 335 3.61 21.47 -7.39
C GLU A 335 3.76 21.52 -8.91
N TYR A 336 2.95 20.75 -9.65
CA TYR A 336 3.13 20.56 -11.09
C TYR A 336 1.96 21.11 -11.93
N HIS A 337 1.06 21.90 -11.32
CA HIS A 337 -0.11 22.46 -12.01
C HIS A 337 0.28 23.29 -13.22
N ASN A 338 1.34 24.09 -13.12
CA ASN A 338 1.84 24.92 -14.22
C ASN A 338 2.44 24.09 -15.37
N HIS A 339 2.90 22.87 -15.12
CA HIS A 339 3.43 21.98 -16.17
C HIS A 339 2.31 21.40 -17.04
N LEU A 340 1.17 21.09 -16.43
CA LEU A 340 0.08 20.34 -17.06
C LEU A 340 -1.19 21.17 -17.33
N GLY A 341 -1.25 22.42 -16.85
CA GLY A 341 -2.43 23.28 -16.99
C GLY A 341 -3.62 22.80 -16.15
N LEU A 342 -3.35 22.31 -14.93
CA LEU A 342 -4.35 21.65 -14.10
C LEU A 342 -5.08 22.62 -13.16
N GLU A 343 -6.36 22.37 -12.93
CA GLU A 343 -7.19 23.13 -11.98
C GLU A 343 -7.16 22.49 -10.58
N CYS A 344 -6.63 23.21 -9.58
CA CYS A 344 -6.47 22.68 -8.22
C CYS A 344 -7.79 22.32 -7.53
N GLU A 345 -8.85 23.10 -7.74
CA GLU A 345 -10.16 22.90 -7.09
C GLU A 345 -10.82 21.57 -7.45
N GLN A 346 -10.59 21.05 -8.66
CA GLN A 346 -11.14 19.76 -9.09
C GLN A 346 -10.54 18.60 -8.28
N ALA A 347 -9.25 18.65 -7.99
CA ALA A 347 -8.56 17.65 -7.17
C ALA A 347 -9.08 17.69 -5.73
N PHE A 348 -9.14 18.88 -5.11
CA PHE A 348 -9.67 19.02 -3.74
C PHE A 348 -11.10 18.50 -3.61
N ARG A 349 -11.96 18.76 -4.60
CA ARG A 349 -13.33 18.21 -4.61
C ARG A 349 -13.34 16.68 -4.67
N ALA A 350 -12.47 16.07 -5.48
CA ALA A 350 -12.35 14.60 -5.57
C ALA A 350 -11.97 14.00 -4.21
N ILE A 351 -10.92 14.55 -3.60
CA ILE A 351 -10.36 14.05 -2.35
C ILE A 351 -11.36 14.23 -1.21
N HIS A 352 -12.14 15.32 -1.23
CA HIS A 352 -13.22 15.52 -0.27
C HIS A 352 -14.27 14.41 -0.31
N GLN A 353 -14.59 13.85 -1.49
CA GLN A 353 -15.51 12.71 -1.58
C GLN A 353 -14.93 11.46 -0.91
N VAL A 354 -13.62 11.21 -1.06
CA VAL A 354 -12.94 10.11 -0.37
C VAL A 354 -12.95 10.32 1.14
N ILE A 355 -12.72 11.55 1.61
CA ILE A 355 -12.76 11.90 3.04
C ILE A 355 -14.15 11.62 3.62
N ILE A 356 -15.22 12.08 2.95
CA ILE A 356 -16.60 11.81 3.38
C ILE A 356 -16.83 10.31 3.45
N LEU A 357 -16.47 9.57 2.39
CA LEU A 357 -16.66 8.12 2.33
C LEU A 357 -15.97 7.41 3.51
N CYS A 358 -14.72 7.77 3.80
CA CYS A 358 -13.95 7.22 4.92
C CYS A 358 -14.59 7.54 6.28
N GLN A 359 -15.04 8.79 6.47
CA GLN A 359 -15.65 9.23 7.72
C GLN A 359 -17.03 8.59 7.96
N SER A 360 -17.77 8.33 6.88
CA SER A 360 -19.09 7.69 6.91
C SER A 360 -19.04 6.16 7.02
N SER A 361 -17.87 5.55 6.85
CA SER A 361 -17.72 4.10 6.91
C SER A 361 -17.99 3.55 8.31
N GLU A 362 -18.89 2.57 8.40
CA GLU A 362 -19.22 1.87 9.64
C GLU A 362 -18.20 0.77 9.92
N CYS A 363 -17.16 1.11 10.69
CA CYS A 363 -16.13 0.18 11.14
C CYS A 363 -15.52 0.62 12.46
N ALA A 364 -14.73 -0.26 13.09
CA ALA A 364 -14.03 0.03 14.32
C ALA A 364 -13.04 1.21 14.14
N SER A 365 -12.80 1.96 15.21
CA SER A 365 -11.88 3.12 15.22
C SER A 365 -10.44 2.79 14.82
N HIS A 366 -10.03 1.53 14.98
CA HIS A 366 -8.70 1.01 14.63
C HIS A 366 -8.57 0.66 13.12
N HIS A 367 -9.66 0.73 12.35
CA HIS A 367 -9.64 0.39 10.93
C HIS A 367 -8.93 1.47 10.11
N LEU A 368 -8.03 1.06 9.20
CA LEU A 368 -7.20 1.97 8.38
C LEU A 368 -7.99 3.06 7.67
N VAL A 369 -9.17 2.74 7.13
CA VAL A 369 -10.11 3.70 6.51
C VAL A 369 -10.37 4.93 7.38
N ARG A 370 -10.52 4.79 8.71
CA ARG A 370 -10.73 5.93 9.63
C ARG A 370 -9.52 6.86 9.62
N TRP A 371 -8.32 6.29 9.71
CA TRP A 371 -7.07 7.05 9.69
C TRP A 371 -6.76 7.65 8.32
N MET A 372 -7.08 6.94 7.25
CA MET A 372 -6.96 7.44 5.88
C MET A 372 -7.80 8.71 5.68
N GLY A 373 -9.05 8.72 6.13
CA GLY A 373 -9.91 9.92 6.06
C GLY A 373 -9.33 11.13 6.79
N ALA A 374 -8.87 10.94 8.03
CA ALA A 374 -8.26 12.00 8.83
C ALA A 374 -6.93 12.51 8.22
N GLY A 375 -6.08 11.59 7.76
CA GLY A 375 -4.80 11.91 7.11
C GLY A 375 -4.99 12.70 5.81
N LEU A 376 -5.90 12.26 4.95
CA LEU A 376 -6.24 12.96 3.71
C LEU A 376 -6.81 14.36 3.96
N GLN A 377 -7.63 14.53 5.01
CA GLN A 377 -8.16 15.84 5.39
C GLN A 377 -7.04 16.80 5.77
N LYS A 378 -6.08 16.35 6.60
CA LYS A 378 -4.92 17.17 6.98
C LYS A 378 -4.06 17.54 5.77
N LEU A 379 -3.77 16.56 4.91
CA LEU A 379 -2.98 16.79 3.68
C LEU A 379 -3.67 17.80 2.75
N ALA A 380 -4.98 17.68 2.54
CA ALA A 380 -5.73 18.60 1.70
C ALA A 380 -5.72 20.04 2.24
N ILE A 381 -5.83 20.23 3.56
CA ILE A 381 -5.73 21.56 4.20
C ILE A 381 -4.36 22.18 3.95
N ASN A 382 -3.29 21.40 4.15
CA ASN A 382 -1.91 21.86 3.97
C ASN A 382 -1.65 22.25 2.50
N CYS A 383 -2.01 21.39 1.54
CA CYS A 383 -1.85 21.68 0.12
C CYS A 383 -2.62 22.94 -0.28
N ARG A 384 -3.83 23.15 0.24
CA ARG A 384 -4.63 24.34 -0.05
C ARG A 384 -3.98 25.61 0.48
N ALA A 385 -3.40 25.56 1.69
CA ALA A 385 -2.63 26.67 2.25
C ALA A 385 -1.40 27.00 1.38
N THR A 386 -0.67 25.99 0.92
CA THR A 386 0.49 26.17 0.03
C THR A 386 0.09 26.79 -1.30
N SER A 387 -0.98 26.30 -1.95
CA SER A 387 -1.46 26.86 -3.21
C SER A 387 -1.89 28.34 -3.07
N LEU A 388 -2.51 28.71 -1.94
CA LEU A 388 -2.85 30.10 -1.65
C LEU A 388 -1.61 30.97 -1.49
N GLN A 389 -0.59 30.49 -0.79
CA GLN A 389 0.68 31.21 -0.63
C GLN A 389 1.39 31.43 -1.97
N GLN A 390 1.45 30.42 -2.82
CA GLN A 390 2.03 30.52 -4.17
C GLN A 390 1.28 31.55 -5.02
N CYS A 391 -0.05 31.52 -5.02
CA CYS A 391 -0.85 32.51 -5.75
C CYS A 391 -0.59 33.95 -5.28
N VAL A 392 -0.40 34.15 -3.96
CA VAL A 392 -0.05 35.47 -3.41
C VAL A 392 1.36 35.89 -3.82
N GLN A 393 2.32 34.98 -3.80
CA GLN A 393 3.70 35.26 -4.24
C GLN A 393 3.77 35.61 -5.73
N ASP A 394 3.06 34.87 -6.58
CA ASP A 394 2.99 35.13 -8.02
C ASP A 394 2.35 36.51 -8.30
N ALA A 395 1.29 36.87 -7.56
CA ALA A 395 0.68 38.18 -7.65
C ALA A 395 1.63 39.31 -7.25
N HIS A 396 2.41 39.16 -6.18
CA HIS A 396 3.41 40.15 -5.76
C HIS A 396 4.57 40.26 -6.77
N GLN A 397 5.02 39.16 -7.38
CA GLN A 397 6.05 39.20 -8.43
C GLN A 397 5.56 39.90 -9.69
N LEU A 398 4.29 39.69 -10.07
CA LEU A 398 3.68 40.42 -11.18
C LEU A 398 3.59 41.92 -10.86
N GLU A 399 3.13 42.30 -9.67
CA GLU A 399 3.07 43.72 -9.26
C GLU A 399 4.45 44.40 -9.22
N GLN A 400 5.51 43.69 -8.78
CA GLN A 400 6.90 44.19 -8.79
C GLN A 400 7.45 44.34 -10.21
N ASN A 401 7.14 43.42 -11.12
CA ASN A 401 7.53 43.52 -12.52
C ASN A 401 6.78 44.66 -13.25
N TYR A 402 5.53 44.95 -12.88
CA TYR A 402 4.77 46.09 -13.40
C TYR A 402 5.23 47.44 -12.83
N THR A 403 5.84 47.48 -11.63
CA THR A 403 6.37 48.73 -11.04
C THR A 403 7.80 49.07 -11.48
N LEU A 404 8.51 48.15 -12.16
CA LEU A 404 9.89 48.34 -12.64
C LEU A 404 10.02 48.73 -14.13
N GLU A 405 8.92 48.98 -14.86
CA GLU A 405 8.96 49.79 -16.09
C GLU A 405 8.27 51.13 -15.85
N PRO A 406 9.06 52.22 -15.75
CA PRO A 406 9.29 53.02 -16.96
C PRO A 406 10.72 53.56 -17.13
N ALA A 407 11.02 53.91 -18.39
CA ALA A 407 12.17 54.66 -18.92
C ALA A 407 13.43 53.85 -19.30
N ARG A 408 13.32 53.09 -20.40
CA ARG A 408 14.45 52.97 -21.35
C ARG A 408 14.25 53.96 -22.50
N SER A 409 14.87 55.12 -22.39
CA SER A 409 15.22 55.95 -23.54
C SER A 409 16.42 56.82 -23.25
N ALA A 410 17.44 56.65 -24.10
CA ALA A 410 18.54 57.54 -24.46
C ALA A 410 19.83 57.54 -23.62
N ASP A 411 20.93 57.59 -24.39
CA ASP A 411 22.35 57.81 -24.10
C ASP A 411 23.15 56.61 -23.55
N GLY A 412 24.31 56.22 -24.06
CA GLY A 412 25.26 56.81 -25.00
C GLY A 412 26.67 56.31 -24.62
N PHE A 413 27.35 55.63 -25.55
CA PHE A 413 28.79 55.27 -25.62
C PHE A 413 29.75 55.53 -24.42
N CYS A 414 30.52 54.51 -24.00
CA CYS A 414 32.01 54.48 -24.13
C CYS A 414 32.66 53.15 -23.65
N GLN A 415 33.86 52.87 -24.18
CA GLN A 415 34.62 51.60 -24.16
C GLN A 415 35.62 51.43 -22.99
N ARG A 416 35.78 50.17 -22.50
CA ARG A 416 37.00 49.37 -22.08
C ARG A 416 38.05 49.95 -21.08
N PRO A 417 39.01 49.15 -20.51
CA PRO A 417 39.07 47.70 -20.19
C PRO A 417 39.72 47.32 -18.81
N GLY A 418 39.49 46.07 -18.34
CA GLY A 418 40.49 45.19 -17.71
C GLY A 418 40.69 45.20 -16.18
N HIS A 419 40.50 44.07 -15.49
CA HIS A 419 41.53 43.28 -14.77
C HIS A 419 40.91 42.15 -13.93
N ASN A 420 41.67 41.06 -13.82
CA ASN A 420 41.40 39.86 -13.04
C ASN A 420 41.28 40.13 -11.53
N ALA A 421 40.45 39.35 -10.84
CA ALA A 421 40.76 38.78 -9.52
C ALA A 421 39.81 37.61 -9.25
N GLU A 422 40.40 36.42 -9.10
CA GLU A 422 39.85 35.36 -8.27
C GLU A 422 39.81 35.87 -6.83
N ASP A 423 38.72 35.61 -6.10
CA ASP A 423 38.81 35.16 -4.71
C ASP A 423 37.44 34.68 -4.20
N ASP A 424 37.54 33.60 -3.43
CA ASP A 424 36.50 32.86 -2.71
C ASP A 424 35.49 33.73 -1.98
N ASP A 425 34.20 33.38 -2.10
CA ASP A 425 33.20 33.74 -1.11
C ASP A 425 32.40 32.50 -0.70
N SER A 426 32.78 31.95 0.46
CA SER A 426 32.07 30.88 1.16
C SER A 426 30.95 31.48 2.00
N MET A 427 29.87 31.88 1.34
CA MET A 427 28.61 32.24 2.00
C MET A 427 27.74 30.99 2.09
N SER A 428 27.70 30.38 3.27
CA SER A 428 26.75 29.33 3.62
C SER A 428 25.32 29.87 3.48
N HIS A 429 24.66 29.58 2.37
CA HIS A 429 23.21 29.70 2.28
C HIS A 429 22.61 28.65 3.20
N LYS A 430 22.14 29.09 4.38
CA LYS A 430 21.15 28.34 5.16
C LYS A 430 19.94 28.13 4.26
N THR A 431 19.74 26.90 3.80
CA THR A 431 18.46 26.46 3.28
C THR A 431 17.48 26.44 4.45
N ASP A 432 16.36 27.16 4.30
CA ASP A 432 15.23 27.07 5.22
C ASP A 432 14.62 25.65 5.07
N ASP A 433 15.14 24.71 5.86
CA ASP A 433 14.59 23.37 6.05
C ASP A 433 13.20 23.49 6.68
N LYS A 434 12.15 23.52 5.84
CA LYS A 434 10.77 23.78 6.33
C LYS A 434 9.75 22.68 6.03
N TRP A 435 10.14 21.50 5.55
CA TRP A 435 9.15 20.46 5.21
C TRP A 435 9.60 19.03 5.51
N ASP A 436 9.76 18.72 6.80
CA ASP A 436 9.83 17.35 7.35
C ASP A 436 8.41 16.82 7.68
N LEU A 437 7.52 16.86 6.67
CA LEU A 437 6.09 16.53 6.81
C LEU A 437 5.82 15.03 7.00
N SER A 438 6.76 14.14 6.66
CA SER A 438 6.65 12.69 6.89
C SER A 438 6.84 12.39 8.38
N THR A 439 7.84 13.00 9.01
CA THR A 439 8.04 12.95 10.46
C THR A 439 6.92 13.68 11.20
N GLU A 440 6.40 14.79 10.68
CA GLU A 440 5.29 15.52 11.32
C GLU A 440 3.92 14.84 11.14
N THR A 441 3.72 14.09 10.06
CA THR A 441 2.53 13.26 9.82
C THR A 441 2.59 11.99 10.65
N ALA A 442 3.74 11.32 10.75
CA ALA A 442 4.00 10.23 11.70
C ALA A 442 3.86 10.69 13.18
N ARG A 443 4.38 11.88 13.52
CA ARG A 443 4.18 12.52 14.84
C ARG A 443 2.72 12.94 15.08
N SER A 444 1.98 13.30 14.03
CA SER A 444 0.55 13.58 14.15
C SER A 444 -0.27 12.32 14.37
N PHE A 445 0.10 11.19 13.76
CA PHE A 445 -0.50 9.89 14.05
C PHE A 445 -0.22 9.43 15.49
N SER A 446 0.96 9.76 16.04
CA SER A 446 1.27 9.58 17.47
C SER A 446 0.46 10.51 18.40
N GLY A 447 0.38 11.81 18.07
CA GLY A 447 -0.32 12.81 18.90
C GLY A 447 -1.85 12.66 18.91
N ILE A 448 -2.46 12.15 17.84
CA ILE A 448 -3.90 11.85 17.78
C ILE A 448 -4.27 10.70 18.73
N TYR A 449 -3.35 9.74 18.94
CA TYR A 449 -3.55 8.60 19.84
C TYR A 449 -3.66 9.03 21.31
N GLN A 450 -2.86 10.02 21.74
CA GLN A 450 -2.92 10.61 23.09
C GLN A 450 -4.18 11.46 23.35
N GLN A 451 -4.85 11.93 22.30
CA GLN A 451 -6.04 12.78 22.45
C GLN A 451 -7.36 12.01 22.47
N LEU A 452 -7.38 10.76 22.00
CA LEU A 452 -8.61 9.98 21.84
C LEU A 452 -8.91 8.99 22.98
N ASP A 453 -7.95 8.67 23.85
CA ASP A 453 -8.20 7.79 25.01
C ASP A 453 -7.43 8.22 26.29
N PRO A 454 -8.00 9.14 27.09
CA PRO A 454 -7.40 9.58 28.37
C PRO A 454 -7.51 8.54 29.51
N ASN A 455 -8.11 7.36 29.28
CA ASN A 455 -8.39 6.38 30.36
C ASN A 455 -7.52 5.12 30.32
N MET A 456 -6.59 4.97 29.38
CA MET A 456 -5.67 3.82 29.33
C MET A 456 -4.72 3.72 30.54
N ASP A 457 -4.37 4.85 31.17
CA ASP A 457 -3.56 4.85 32.40
C ASP A 457 -4.33 4.35 33.63
N GLN A 458 -5.67 4.44 33.63
CA GLN A 458 -6.49 4.00 34.77
C GLN A 458 -6.76 2.49 34.74
N LEU A 459 -6.86 1.87 33.55
CA LEU A 459 -7.02 0.42 33.39
C LEU A 459 -5.74 -0.36 33.71
N MET A 460 -4.56 0.28 33.60
CA MET A 460 -3.27 -0.30 33.98
C MET A 460 -3.05 -0.35 35.51
N ASN A 461 -3.72 0.51 36.27
CA ASN A 461 -3.58 0.58 37.74
C ASN A 461 -4.53 -0.33 38.53
N SER A 462 -5.59 -0.87 37.92
CA SER A 462 -6.56 -1.73 38.63
C SER A 462 -6.16 -3.20 38.74
N ASN A 463 -5.03 -3.62 38.15
CA ASN A 463 -4.54 -5.01 38.21
C ASN A 463 -3.42 -5.25 39.24
N ALA A 464 -3.07 -4.25 40.07
CA ALA A 464 -1.97 -4.36 41.03
C ALA A 464 -2.33 -5.00 42.39
N ASP A 465 -3.61 -5.26 42.69
CA ASP A 465 -4.04 -5.67 44.04
C ASP A 465 -4.28 -7.20 44.23
N TYR A 466 -3.90 -8.04 43.27
CA TYR A 466 -4.03 -9.51 43.40
C TYR A 466 -2.73 -10.27 43.12
N ALA A 467 -1.62 -9.89 43.76
CA ALA A 467 -0.42 -10.74 43.78
C ALA A 467 0.52 -10.41 44.95
N ASN A 468 0.07 -10.57 46.20
CA ASN A 468 0.96 -10.61 47.36
C ASN A 468 0.75 -11.91 48.13
N HIS A 469 1.51 -12.95 47.77
CA HIS A 469 2.09 -13.93 48.69
C HIS A 469 2.92 -14.96 47.91
N ALA A 470 4.26 -14.82 47.96
CA ALA A 470 5.29 -15.87 48.06
C ALA A 470 6.60 -15.50 47.32
N SER A 471 7.48 -14.83 48.07
CA SER A 471 8.95 -14.97 48.12
C SER A 471 9.75 -15.60 46.95
N THR A 472 10.50 -14.71 46.29
CA THR A 472 11.96 -14.74 45.97
C THR A 472 12.52 -15.74 44.95
N GLN A 473 12.86 -15.25 43.75
CA GLN A 473 14.26 -15.07 43.32
C GLN A 473 14.35 -14.16 42.07
N GLU A 474 15.17 -13.12 42.18
CA GLU A 474 15.40 -12.09 41.17
C GLU A 474 16.06 -12.65 39.89
N MET A 475 15.44 -12.36 38.74
CA MET A 475 16.16 -12.18 37.49
C MET A 475 15.49 -10.99 36.77
N GLY A 476 16.28 -9.97 36.48
CA GLY A 476 15.82 -8.60 36.18
C GLY A 476 14.73 -8.51 35.12
N THR A 477 13.61 -7.88 35.50
CA THR A 477 12.59 -7.37 34.59
C THR A 477 13.15 -6.15 33.87
N VAL A 478 13.46 -6.32 32.59
CA VAL A 478 13.68 -5.19 31.68
C VAL A 478 12.33 -4.50 31.48
N GLU A 479 12.20 -3.28 31.99
CA GLU A 479 11.07 -2.38 31.71
C GLU A 479 10.93 -2.19 30.20
N PHE A 480 9.86 -2.75 29.61
CA PHE A 480 9.51 -2.55 28.21
C PHE A 480 8.66 -1.28 28.08
N GLN A 481 9.32 -0.13 28.15
CA GLN A 481 8.73 1.15 27.79
C GLN A 481 8.84 1.30 26.27
N GLN A 482 7.92 0.68 25.51
CA GLN A 482 7.88 0.83 24.05
C GLN A 482 6.89 1.93 23.64
N ASP A 483 7.47 3.04 23.20
CA ASP A 483 6.81 4.17 22.55
C ASP A 483 6.23 3.72 21.19
N TRP A 484 4.93 3.42 21.17
CA TRP A 484 4.18 2.89 20.01
C TRP A 484 4.19 3.82 18.78
N SER A 485 4.68 5.05 18.91
CA SER A 485 4.91 6.00 17.81
C SER A 485 5.97 5.53 16.79
N THR A 486 6.76 4.51 17.12
CA THR A 486 7.81 3.95 16.25
C THR A 486 7.41 2.71 15.45
N ILE A 487 6.19 2.18 15.63
CA ILE A 487 5.79 0.87 15.08
C ILE A 487 4.88 0.98 13.83
N ILE A 488 4.35 2.16 13.52
CA ILE A 488 3.64 2.38 12.25
C ILE A 488 4.70 2.57 11.16
N PRO A 489 4.80 1.72 10.12
CA PRO A 489 5.64 2.00 8.97
C PRO A 489 5.15 3.34 8.40
N ALA A 490 6.01 4.37 8.49
CA ALA A 490 5.74 5.64 7.85
C ALA A 490 5.31 5.35 6.41
N PHE A 491 4.15 5.85 6.00
CA PHE A 491 3.73 5.84 4.60
C PHE A 491 4.82 6.58 3.82
N GLY A 492 5.74 5.80 3.24
CA GLY A 492 6.98 6.29 2.64
C GLY A 492 6.71 6.97 1.31
N SER A 493 6.14 8.17 1.34
CA SER A 493 5.99 9.00 0.14
C SER A 493 7.36 9.33 -0.48
N GLU A 494 8.41 9.46 0.34
CA GLU A 494 9.81 9.64 -0.08
C GLU A 494 10.27 8.59 -1.10
N TYR A 495 9.75 7.37 -1.01
CA TYR A 495 10.13 6.25 -1.86
C TYR A 495 9.21 6.03 -3.08
N MET A 496 8.34 6.99 -3.42
CA MET A 496 7.47 6.89 -4.61
C MET A 496 7.79 7.93 -5.70
N GLY A 497 8.99 8.51 -5.66
CA GLY A 497 9.38 9.60 -6.57
C GLY A 497 9.45 10.96 -5.91
N PHE A 498 9.27 11.05 -4.58
CA PHE A 498 8.92 12.28 -3.89
C PHE A 498 9.89 12.69 -2.78
N GLY A 499 11.16 12.25 -2.83
CA GLY A 499 12.21 12.78 -1.97
C GLY A 499 12.42 14.29 -2.20
N ASN A 500 12.46 15.08 -1.13
CA ASN A 500 12.73 16.52 -1.21
C ASN A 500 14.23 16.83 -1.32
N ARG A 501 14.54 17.98 -1.91
CA ARG A 501 15.81 18.69 -1.77
C ARG A 501 15.82 19.55 -0.51
#